data_AF-A0A970QZ78-F1
#
_entry.id   AF-A0A970QZ78-F1
#
_cell.length_a   1.000
_cell.length_b   1.000
_cell.length_c   1.000
_cell.angle_alpha   90.00
_cell.angle_beta   90.00
_cell.angle_gamma   90.00
#
_symmetry.space_group_name_H-M   'P 1'
#
loop_
_entity.id
_entity.type
_entity.pdbx_description
1 polymer ?
#
loop_
_entity_poly.entity_id
_entity_poly.type
_entity_poly.pdbx_seq_one_letter_code
_entity_poly.pdbx_strand_id
1 'polypeptide(L)'
;MFYLDFDHSGQIKLDFIEFLFNNRSNEAFLYARNENITLPISKAILIQNGIPYLAPELILLYKSTDTEREGYQLDYDSAMAQMSAEQKEWLYTTLSVMNPSGHKWLKENELYT
;
A
#
# COMPACT_ATOMS: atom_id res chain seq x y z
N MET A 1 14.51 28.32 8.64
CA MET A 1 13.80 28.04 9.91
C MET A 1 12.32 28.18 9.59
N PHE A 2 11.58 27.08 9.50
CA PHE A 2 10.14 27.14 9.19
C PHE A 2 9.38 27.43 10.46
N TYR A 3 8.55 28.47 10.43
CA TYR A 3 7.61 28.79 11.50
C TYR A 3 6.29 28.11 11.13
N LEU A 4 5.90 27.12 11.92
CA LEU A 4 4.57 26.51 11.83
C LEU A 4 3.70 27.19 12.88
N ASP A 5 2.64 27.84 12.43
CA ASP A 5 1.57 28.34 13.27
C ASP A 5 0.31 27.54 12.93
N PHE A 6 -0.29 26.88 13.92
CA PHE A 6 -1.48 26.07 13.72
C PHE A 6 -2.70 26.92 14.04
N ASP A 7 -3.70 26.89 13.16
CA ASP A 7 -4.99 27.50 13.45
C ASP A 7 -5.57 26.93 14.76
N HIS A 8 -5.92 27.82 15.69
CA HIS A 8 -6.53 27.47 16.98
C HIS A 8 -8.05 27.26 16.89
N SER A 9 -8.63 27.33 15.68
CA SER A 9 -9.99 26.90 15.41
C SER A 9 -10.06 25.37 15.21
N GLY A 10 -10.85 24.68 16.05
CA GLY A 10 -11.04 23.23 15.96
C GLY A 10 -11.98 22.82 14.80
N GLN A 11 -11.61 21.80 14.03
CA GLN A 11 -12.46 21.16 13.01
C GLN A 11 -13.73 20.53 13.63
N ILE A 12 -14.89 20.62 12.95
CA ILE A 12 -16.16 20.04 13.43
C ILE A 12 -16.73 18.87 12.61
N LYS A 13 -16.25 18.64 11.37
CA LYS A 13 -16.26 17.29 10.76
C LYS A 13 -15.36 17.16 9.53
N LEU A 14 -14.16 16.63 9.77
CA LEU A 14 -13.18 16.04 8.87
C LEU A 14 -12.26 15.27 9.84
N ASP A 15 -12.81 14.21 10.42
CA ASP A 15 -12.52 13.83 11.82
C ASP A 15 -11.15 13.20 12.07
N PHE A 16 -10.44 12.80 11.01
CA PHE A 16 -9.12 12.21 11.13
C PHE A 16 -8.36 12.31 9.82
N ILE A 17 -7.14 12.86 9.91
CA ILE A 17 -6.13 12.79 8.86
C ILE A 17 -4.89 12.15 9.45
N GLU A 18 -4.36 11.15 8.76
CA GLU A 18 -3.09 10.52 9.10
C GLU A 18 -2.06 10.87 8.03
N PHE A 19 -0.87 11.29 8.47
CA PHE A 19 0.27 11.49 7.59
C PHE A 19 1.25 10.33 7.78
N LEU A 20 1.38 9.52 6.73
CA LEU A 20 2.36 8.44 6.67
C LEU A 20 3.54 8.88 5.82
N PHE A 21 4.72 8.95 6.42
CA PHE A 21 5.96 9.26 5.71
C PHE A 21 6.64 7.96 5.27
N ASN A 22 6.97 7.88 3.99
CA ASN A 22 7.68 6.74 3.41
C ASN A 22 8.97 7.21 2.73
N ASN A 23 9.98 6.34 2.74
CA ASN A 23 11.25 6.62 2.08
C ASN A 23 11.15 6.33 0.59
N ARG A 24 11.93 7.08 -0.19
CA ARG A 24 12.14 6.82 -1.61
C ARG A 24 13.55 7.21 -2.02
N SER A 25 14.06 6.54 -3.03
CA SER A 25 15.18 7.05 -3.84
C SER A 25 14.64 7.91 -4.99
N ASN A 26 15.53 8.38 -5.86
CA ASN A 26 15.11 9.04 -7.10
C ASN A 26 14.37 8.09 -8.06
N GLU A 27 14.57 6.78 -7.93
CA GLU A 27 14.10 5.77 -8.88
C GLU A 27 12.96 4.92 -8.34
N ALA A 28 12.90 4.69 -7.02
CA ALA A 28 11.97 3.73 -6.42
C ALA A 28 11.42 4.20 -5.08
N PHE A 29 10.18 3.78 -4.81
CA PHE A 29 9.59 3.74 -3.48
C PHE A 29 10.26 2.64 -2.66
N LEU A 30 10.60 2.92 -1.40
CA LEU A 30 11.21 1.96 -0.47
C LEU A 30 10.18 1.58 0.59
N TYR A 31 9.87 0.29 0.69
CA TYR A 31 8.89 -0.16 1.66
C TYR A 31 9.41 0.03 3.09
N ALA A 32 8.66 0.77 3.91
CA ALA A 32 9.13 1.26 5.22
C ALA A 32 9.50 0.13 6.21
N ARG A 33 8.95 -1.08 6.04
CA ARG A 33 9.25 -2.21 6.94
C ARG A 33 10.39 -3.11 6.45
N ASN A 34 10.81 -2.96 5.20
CA ASN A 34 11.93 -3.67 4.59
C ASN A 34 12.36 -2.95 3.30
N GLU A 35 13.41 -2.12 3.38
CA GLU A 35 13.84 -1.28 2.26
C GLU A 35 14.46 -2.06 1.08
N ASN A 36 14.69 -3.37 1.23
CA ASN A 36 15.05 -4.23 0.10
C ASN A 36 13.85 -4.47 -0.84
N ILE A 37 12.63 -4.27 -0.35
CA ILE A 37 11.41 -4.29 -1.15
C ILE A 37 11.20 -2.90 -1.72
N THR A 38 11.25 -2.84 -3.05
CA THR A 38 11.16 -1.59 -3.79
C THR A 38 10.16 -1.70 -4.93
N LEU A 39 9.62 -0.55 -5.32
CA LEU A 39 8.75 -0.42 -6.49
C LEU A 39 9.12 0.86 -7.25
N PRO A 40 9.39 0.82 -8.57
CA PRO A 40 9.73 2.02 -9.32
C PRO A 40 8.70 3.14 -9.12
N ILE A 41 9.12 4.40 -9.01
CA ILE A 41 8.19 5.51 -8.72
C ILE A 41 7.05 5.60 -9.73
N SER A 42 7.33 5.33 -11.01
CA SER A 42 6.33 5.30 -12.09
C SER A 42 5.27 4.21 -11.93
N LYS A 43 5.56 3.17 -11.14
CA LYS A 43 4.63 2.08 -10.79
C LYS A 43 4.00 2.29 -9.42
N ALA A 44 4.76 2.83 -8.46
CA ALA A 44 4.30 3.09 -7.10
C ALA A 44 3.27 4.22 -7.00
N ILE A 45 3.35 5.23 -7.88
CA ILE A 45 2.43 6.35 -7.93
C ILE A 45 1.66 6.29 -9.25
N LEU A 46 0.40 5.88 -9.17
CA LEU A 46 -0.53 5.82 -10.29
C LEU A 46 -1.38 7.09 -10.33
N ILE A 47 -2.01 7.37 -11.47
CA ILE A 47 -2.86 8.56 -11.65
C ILE A 47 -4.23 8.12 -12.16
N GLN A 48 -5.28 8.55 -11.48
CA GLN A 48 -6.66 8.40 -11.93
C GLN A 48 -7.35 9.75 -11.90
N ASN A 49 -7.92 10.17 -13.03
CA ASN A 49 -8.60 11.48 -13.17
C ASN A 49 -7.75 12.67 -12.69
N GLY A 50 -6.44 12.62 -12.92
CA GLY A 50 -5.49 13.66 -12.49
C GLY A 50 -5.09 13.62 -11.02
N ILE A 51 -5.63 12.67 -10.24
CA ILE A 51 -5.30 12.50 -8.82
C ILE A 51 -4.25 11.39 -8.68
N PRO A 52 -3.06 11.69 -8.13
CA PRO A 52 -2.06 10.67 -7.85
C PRO A 52 -2.45 9.85 -6.62
N TYR A 53 -2.20 8.54 -6.67
CA TYR A 53 -2.45 7.61 -5.56
C TYR A 53 -1.41 6.50 -5.55
N LEU A 54 -1.20 5.87 -4.38
CA LEU A 54 -0.30 4.73 -4.26
C LEU A 54 -0.89 3.49 -4.92
N ALA A 55 -0.02 2.73 -5.59
CA ALA A 55 -0.41 1.51 -6.27
C ALA A 55 -1.09 0.51 -5.32
N PRO A 56 -2.15 -0.17 -5.76
CA PRO A 56 -2.92 -1.08 -4.92
C PRO A 56 -2.07 -2.20 -4.32
N GLU A 57 -1.11 -2.77 -5.06
CA GLU A 57 -0.21 -3.81 -4.58
C GLU A 57 0.66 -3.32 -3.40
N LEU A 58 1.05 -2.06 -3.42
CA LEU A 58 1.83 -1.45 -2.34
C LEU A 58 0.95 -1.19 -1.10
N ILE A 59 -0.28 -0.72 -1.30
CA ILE A 59 -1.25 -0.54 -0.20
C ILE A 59 -1.61 -1.88 0.44
N LEU A 60 -1.84 -2.92 -0.37
CA LEU A 60 -2.10 -4.26 0.14
C LEU A 60 -0.90 -4.79 0.92
N LEU A 61 0.34 -4.54 0.51
CA LEU A 61 1.51 -4.92 1.32
C LEU A 61 1.50 -4.29 2.72
N TYR A 62 1.07 -3.03 2.88
CA TYR A 62 0.90 -2.45 4.23
C TYR A 62 -0.23 -3.15 5.01
N LYS A 63 -1.37 -3.41 4.35
CA LYS A 63 -2.53 -4.05 4.97
C LYS A 63 -2.26 -5.51 5.35
N SER A 64 -1.37 -6.20 4.63
CA SER A 64 -1.00 -7.59 4.89
C SER A 64 -0.36 -7.79 6.27
N THR A 65 0.07 -6.71 6.92
CA THR A 65 0.64 -6.78 8.28
C THR A 65 -0.41 -6.97 9.39
N ASP A 66 -1.70 -6.85 9.05
CA ASP A 66 -2.83 -7.03 9.98
C ASP A 66 -4.08 -7.52 9.21
N THR A 67 -4.06 -8.76 8.72
CA THR A 67 -5.14 -9.32 7.88
C THR A 67 -6.48 -9.53 8.60
N GLU A 68 -6.49 -9.41 9.92
CA GLU A 68 -7.70 -9.58 10.74
C GLU A 68 -8.43 -8.26 10.98
N ARG A 69 -7.83 -7.13 10.58
CA ARG A 69 -8.48 -5.82 10.65
C ARG A 69 -9.71 -5.76 9.77
N GLU A 70 -10.80 -5.26 10.35
CA GLU A 70 -12.07 -5.08 9.65
C GLU A 70 -11.87 -4.27 8.35
N GLY A 71 -12.47 -4.76 7.27
CA GLY A 71 -12.39 -4.15 5.94
C GLY A 71 -11.18 -4.59 5.10
N TYR A 72 -10.08 -5.05 5.70
CA TYR A 72 -8.86 -5.34 4.92
C TYR A 72 -9.01 -6.51 3.94
N GLN A 73 -9.82 -7.52 4.27
CA GLN A 73 -10.13 -8.59 3.31
C GLN A 73 -10.95 -8.05 2.13
N LEU A 74 -11.96 -7.20 2.39
CA LEU A 74 -12.77 -6.60 1.32
C LEU A 74 -11.93 -5.71 0.41
N ASP A 75 -10.99 -4.95 0.99
CA ASP A 75 -10.03 -4.15 0.24
C ASP A 75 -9.12 -5.03 -0.64
N TYR A 76 -8.64 -6.15 -0.10
CA TYR A 76 -7.87 -7.14 -0.84
C TYR A 76 -8.66 -7.69 -2.02
N ASP A 77 -9.86 -8.22 -1.78
CA ASP A 77 -10.70 -8.82 -2.83
C ASP A 77 -11.00 -7.78 -3.94
N SER A 78 -11.34 -6.55 -3.55
CA SER A 78 -11.66 -5.46 -4.48
C SER A 78 -10.46 -5.03 -5.32
N ALA A 79 -9.29 -4.89 -4.69
CA ALA A 79 -8.06 -4.53 -5.39
C ALA A 79 -7.59 -5.66 -6.31
N MET A 80 -7.61 -6.91 -5.85
CA MET A 80 -7.26 -8.09 -6.66
C MET A 80 -8.12 -8.22 -7.93
N ALA A 81 -9.40 -7.85 -7.87
CA ALA A 81 -10.26 -7.86 -9.05
C ALA A 81 -9.83 -6.84 -10.13
N GLN A 82 -9.20 -5.73 -9.75
CA GLN A 82 -8.85 -4.62 -10.65
C GLN A 82 -7.35 -4.57 -11.00
N MET A 83 -6.49 -5.21 -10.21
CA MET A 83 -5.05 -5.22 -10.44
C MET A 83 -4.68 -6.00 -11.71
N SER A 84 -3.69 -5.47 -12.42
CA SER A 84 -3.04 -6.16 -13.53
C SER A 84 -2.25 -7.39 -13.05
N ALA A 85 -1.90 -8.28 -13.98
CA ALA A 85 -1.07 -9.45 -13.67
C ALA A 85 0.28 -9.06 -13.06
N GLU A 86 0.90 -7.97 -13.54
CA GLU A 86 2.18 -7.48 -13.02
C GLU A 86 2.07 -7.05 -11.54
N GLN A 87 1.00 -6.35 -11.19
CA GLN A 87 0.78 -5.89 -9.81
C GLN A 87 0.52 -7.06 -8.86
N LYS A 88 -0.25 -8.05 -9.32
CA LYS A 88 -0.51 -9.29 -8.58
C LYS A 88 0.77 -10.08 -8.34
N GLU A 89 1.59 -10.23 -9.38
CA GLU A 89 2.87 -10.93 -9.30
C GLU A 89 3.83 -10.25 -8.32
N TRP A 90 3.92 -8.91 -8.39
CA TRP A 90 4.72 -8.15 -7.44
C TRP A 90 4.25 -8.33 -6.00
N LEU A 91 2.92 -8.26 -5.75
CA LEU A 91 2.36 -8.48 -4.41
C LEU A 91 2.67 -9.90 -3.92
N TYR A 92 2.43 -10.91 -4.76
CA TYR A 92 2.68 -12.31 -4.42
C TYR A 92 4.15 -12.57 -4.05
N THR A 93 5.07 -12.11 -4.90
CA THR A 93 6.52 -12.24 -4.68
C THR A 93 6.91 -11.57 -3.37
N THR A 94 6.42 -10.36 -3.14
CA THR A 94 6.77 -9.56 -1.96
C THR A 94 6.20 -10.15 -0.66
N LEU A 95 4.96 -10.62 -0.69
CA LEU A 95 4.34 -11.31 0.45
C LEU A 95 5.08 -12.60 0.79
N SER A 96 5.54 -13.35 -0.21
CA SER A 96 6.31 -14.59 -0.02
C SER A 96 7.66 -14.30 0.65
N VAL A 97 8.34 -13.22 0.26
CA VAL A 97 9.59 -12.76 0.91
C VAL A 97 9.35 -12.34 2.35
N MET A 98 8.28 -11.58 2.61
CA MET A 98 7.98 -11.07 3.96
C MET A 98 7.43 -12.13 4.91
N ASN A 99 6.80 -13.19 4.39
CA ASN A 99 6.11 -14.20 5.16
C ASN A 99 6.52 -15.61 4.70
N PRO A 100 7.77 -16.03 4.96
CA PRO A 100 8.28 -17.32 4.48
C PRO A 100 7.54 -18.53 5.06
N SER A 101 6.87 -18.37 6.21
CA SER A 101 6.01 -19.40 6.80
C SER A 101 4.59 -19.45 6.19
N GLY A 102 4.31 -18.60 5.21
CA GLY A 102 3.02 -18.45 4.54
C GLY A 102 2.23 -17.23 5.03
N HIS A 103 1.30 -16.79 4.19
CA HIS A 103 0.42 -15.66 4.44
C HIS A 103 -0.99 -15.99 3.93
N LYS A 104 -2.03 -15.46 4.59
CA LYS A 104 -3.45 -15.72 4.22
C LYS A 104 -3.71 -15.49 2.73
N TRP A 105 -3.31 -14.33 2.24
CA TRP A 105 -3.46 -13.95 0.83
C TRP A 105 -2.57 -14.71 -0.17
N LEU A 106 -1.57 -15.47 0.27
CA LEU A 106 -0.82 -16.35 -0.62
C LEU A 106 -1.60 -17.63 -0.94
N LYS A 107 -2.37 -18.15 0.02
CA LYS A 107 -3.16 -19.38 -0.16
C LYS A 107 -4.36 -19.17 -1.08
N GLU A 108 -4.89 -17.96 -1.13
CA GLU A 108 -6.07 -17.61 -1.95
C GLU A 108 -5.73 -17.37 -3.43
N ASN A 109 -4.45 -17.12 -3.76
CA ASN A 109 -4.01 -16.88 -5.14
C ASN A 109 -3.89 -18.16 -6.01
N GLU A 110 -3.90 -19.35 -5.39
CA GLU A 110 -3.88 -20.63 -6.13
C GLU A 110 -5.18 -20.89 -6.93
N LEU A 111 -6.22 -20.06 -6.76
CA LEU A 111 -7.50 -20.19 -7.45
C LEU A 111 -7.60 -19.36 -8.75
N TYR A 112 -6.58 -18.57 -9.09
CA TYR A 112 -6.59 -17.67 -10.26
C TYR A 112 -5.55 -18.02 -11.34
N THR A 113 -4.90 -19.17 -11.23
CA THR A 113 -4.05 -19.78 -12.28
C THR A 113 -4.80 -20.78 -13.14
#